data_AF-A0A822G4V0-F1
#
_entry.id   AF-A0A822G4V0-F1
#
_cell.length_a   1.000
_cell.length_b   1.000
_cell.length_c   1.000
_cell.angle_alpha   90.00
_cell.angle_beta   90.00
_cell.angle_gamma   90.00
#
_symmetry.space_group_name_H-M   'P 1'
#
loop_
_entity.id
_entity.type
_entity.pdbx_description
1 polymer ?
#
loop_
_entity_poly.entity_id
_entity_poly.type
_entity_poly.pdbx_seq_one_letter_code
_entity_poly.pdbx_strand_id
1 'polypeptide(L)'
;ETFTEDFSIAYPENDLDTYFHSSASPESFAKKLTDSKRAIWVMQDKRNGELVAYVIAGPCDGISHPDVDSNQDGQIKALFI
;
A
#
# COMPACT_ATOMS: atom_id res chain seq x y z
N GLU A 1 5.62 -26.57 -11.56
CA GLU A 1 6.09 -25.74 -12.69
C GLU A 1 4.91 -24.99 -13.29
N THR A 2 4.39 -23.99 -12.59
CA THR A 2 3.23 -23.22 -13.07
C THR A 2 3.26 -21.94 -12.28
N PHE A 3 3.84 -20.85 -12.82
CA PHE A 3 3.73 -19.43 -12.37
C PHE A 3 4.87 -18.58 -12.98
N THR A 4 5.23 -18.76 -14.26
CA THR A 4 6.36 -18.06 -14.89
C THR A 4 6.02 -17.28 -16.16
N GLU A 5 4.76 -17.29 -16.60
CA GLU A 5 4.32 -16.57 -17.80
C GLU A 5 3.20 -15.60 -17.41
N ASP A 6 3.60 -14.35 -17.16
CA ASP A 6 2.76 -13.15 -17.02
C ASP A 6 1.58 -13.18 -16.02
N PHE A 7 1.80 -12.55 -14.85
CA PHE A 7 0.73 -12.16 -13.90
C PHE A 7 -0.08 -10.93 -14.36
N SER A 8 0.14 -10.44 -15.57
CA SER A 8 -0.33 -9.17 -16.09
C SER A 8 -1.70 -9.30 -16.77
N ILE A 9 -2.72 -9.71 -16.01
CA ILE A 9 -4.08 -9.28 -16.37
C ILE A 9 -4.13 -7.78 -16.08
N ALA A 10 -3.98 -6.96 -17.12
CA ALA A 10 -4.09 -5.52 -16.97
C ALA A 10 -5.47 -5.18 -16.39
N TYR A 11 -5.50 -4.36 -15.35
CA TYR A 11 -6.75 -3.82 -14.84
C TYR A 11 -7.45 -3.05 -15.97
N PRO A 12 -8.78 -3.20 -16.13
CA PRO A 12 -9.56 -2.34 -17.00
C PRO A 12 -9.28 -0.86 -16.70
N GLU A 13 -9.22 -0.01 -17.73
CA GLU A 13 -8.89 1.41 -17.58
C GLU A 13 -9.79 2.11 -16.54
N ASN A 14 -11.09 1.79 -16.54
CA ASN A 14 -12.05 2.33 -15.57
C ASN A 14 -11.75 1.95 -14.11
N ASP A 15 -11.13 0.79 -13.88
CA ASP A 15 -10.77 0.34 -12.53
C ASP A 15 -9.54 1.09 -12.02
N LEU A 16 -8.60 1.41 -12.92
CA LEU A 16 -7.45 2.26 -12.60
C LEU A 16 -7.89 3.68 -12.25
N ASP A 17 -8.77 4.29 -13.05
CA ASP A 17 -9.32 5.62 -12.76
C ASP A 17 -10.04 5.63 -11.41
N THR A 18 -10.88 4.63 -11.16
CA THR A 18 -11.57 4.48 -9.87
C THR A 18 -10.58 4.36 -8.71
N TYR A 19 -9.50 3.57 -8.87
CA TYR A 19 -8.46 3.42 -7.86
C TYR A 19 -7.73 4.73 -7.56
N PHE A 20 -7.34 5.49 -8.59
CA PHE A 20 -6.65 6.77 -8.45
C PHE A 20 -7.54 7.86 -7.87
N HIS A 21 -8.85 7.84 -8.16
CA HIS A 21 -9.82 8.76 -7.58
C HIS A 21 -10.30 8.36 -6.17
N SER A 22 -9.93 7.19 -5.66
CA SER A 22 -10.35 6.70 -4.35
C SER A 22 -9.17 6.40 -3.41
N SER A 23 -8.68 5.17 -3.38
CA SER A 23 -7.67 4.70 -2.44
C SER A 23 -6.31 5.34 -2.65
N ALA A 24 -5.99 5.75 -3.87
CA ALA A 24 -4.73 6.41 -4.24
C ALA A 24 -4.85 7.92 -4.48
N SER A 25 -5.94 8.57 -4.03
CA SER A 25 -6.09 10.03 -4.13
C SER A 25 -5.18 10.80 -3.15
N PRO A 26 -4.85 12.08 -3.43
CA PRO A 26 -4.12 12.94 -2.50
C PRO A 26 -4.77 13.05 -1.12
N GLU A 27 -6.09 13.16 -1.06
CA GLU A 27 -6.87 13.25 0.19
C GLU A 27 -6.76 11.95 0.99
N SER A 28 -6.76 10.80 0.30
CA SER A 28 -6.57 9.50 0.92
C SER A 28 -5.16 9.38 1.52
N PHE A 29 -4.13 9.86 0.82
CA PHE A 29 -2.78 9.88 1.37
C PHE A 29 -2.60 10.89 2.50
N ALA A 30 -3.22 12.08 2.43
CA ALA A 30 -3.21 13.06 3.51
C ALA A 30 -3.77 12.46 4.80
N LYS A 31 -4.91 11.76 4.73
CA LYS A 31 -5.49 11.04 5.87
C LYS A 31 -4.52 10.01 6.46
N LYS A 32 -3.86 9.21 5.61
CA LYS A 32 -2.89 8.20 6.06
C LYS A 32 -1.67 8.84 6.73
N LEU A 33 -1.16 9.94 6.20
CA LEU A 33 0.00 10.67 6.74
C LEU A 33 -0.29 11.30 8.11
N THR A 34 -1.54 11.69 8.37
CA THR A 34 -1.96 12.27 9.66
C THR A 34 -2.39 11.23 10.70
N ASP A 35 -2.56 9.97 10.31
CA ASP A 35 -2.96 8.90 11.23
C ASP A 35 -1.74 8.44 12.04
N SER A 36 -1.75 8.72 13.35
CA SER A 36 -0.67 8.37 14.26
C SER A 36 -0.45 6.87 14.44
N LYS A 37 -1.42 6.03 14.04
CA LYS A 37 -1.27 4.57 14.05
C LYS A 37 -0.64 4.03 12.78
N ARG A 38 -0.42 4.87 11.77
CA ARG A 38 0.17 4.47 10.49
C ARG A 38 1.57 5.03 10.36
N ALA A 39 2.43 4.23 9.73
CA ALA A 39 3.76 4.65 9.37
C ALA A 39 3.93 4.49 7.87
N ILE A 40 4.47 5.53 7.25
CA ILE A 40 4.76 5.58 5.81
C ILE A 40 6.24 5.88 5.68
N TRP A 41 6.94 5.01 4.97
CA TRP A 41 8.33 5.22 4.58
C TRP A 41 8.42 5.31 3.07
N VAL A 42 9.31 6.17 2.60
CA VAL A 42 9.63 6.32 1.18
C VAL A 42 11.12 6.05 0.99
N MET A 43 11.47 5.44 -0.15
CA MET A 43 12.86 5.28 -0.56
C MET A 43 13.17 6.29 -1.63
N GLN A 44 14.32 6.94 -1.49
CA GLN A 44 14.82 7.93 -2.44
C GLN A 44 16.06 7.36 -3.15
N ASP A 45 16.13 7.45 -4.47
CA ASP A 45 17.38 7.19 -5.19
C ASP A 45 18.39 8.29 -4.82
N LYS A 46 19.55 7.86 -4.30
CA LYS A 46 20.60 8.76 -3.81
C LYS A 46 21.21 9.64 -4.91
N ARG A 47 21.10 9.26 -6.17
CA ARG A 47 21.73 9.94 -7.30
C ARG A 47 20.93 11.14 -7.79
N ASN A 48 19.61 11.00 -7.88
CA ASN A 48 18.72 12.01 -8.43
C ASN A 48 17.68 12.57 -7.44
N GLY A 49 17.55 11.96 -6.25
CA GLY A 49 16.59 12.40 -5.25
C GLY A 49 15.14 11.99 -5.54
N GLU A 50 14.89 11.13 -6.53
CA GLU A 50 13.54 10.69 -6.86
C GLU A 50 13.03 9.64 -5.87
N LEU A 51 11.75 9.70 -5.54
CA LEU A 51 11.09 8.66 -4.75
C LEU A 51 10.83 7.45 -5.64
N VAL A 52 11.40 6.30 -5.29
CA VAL A 52 11.37 5.09 -6.12
C VAL A 52 10.57 3.94 -5.49
N ALA A 53 10.36 3.99 -4.18
CA ALA A 53 9.62 2.96 -3.45
C ALA A 53 8.89 3.55 -2.25
N TYR A 54 7.88 2.85 -1.76
CA TYR A 54 7.24 3.19 -0.50
C TYR A 54 6.67 1.95 0.19
N VAL A 55 6.51 2.06 1.50
CA VAL A 55 5.82 1.06 2.33
C VAL A 55 4.89 1.76 3.31
N ILE A 56 3.68 1.22 3.45
CA ILE A 56 2.68 1.67 4.42
C ILE A 56 2.43 0.53 5.40
N ALA A 57 2.67 0.76 6.68
CA ALA A 57 2.30 -0.16 7.76
C ALA A 57 1.27 0.49 8.70
N GLY A 58 0.48 -0.36 9.36
CA GLY A 58 -0.51 0.07 10.34
C GLY A 58 -1.16 -1.12 11.04
N PRO A 59 -2.21 -0.89 11.85
CA PRO A 59 -2.87 -1.96 12.58
C PRO A 59 -3.48 -3.02 11.65
N CYS A 60 -3.65 -4.23 12.18
CA CYS A 60 -4.43 -5.30 11.54
C CYS A 60 -5.94 -5.05 11.61
N ASP A 61 -6.43 -3.96 10.99
CA ASP A 61 -7.84 -3.65 10.85
C ASP A 61 -8.47 -4.41 9.68
N GLY A 62 -9.56 -5.14 9.95
CA GLY A 62 -10.32 -5.87 8.93
C GLY A 62 -9.77 -7.26 8.58
N ILE A 63 -8.75 -7.76 9.30
CA ILE A 63 -8.28 -9.14 9.19
C ILE A 63 -9.02 -10.02 10.21
N SER A 64 -9.79 -11.00 9.72
CA SER A 64 -10.45 -12.01 10.54
C SER A 64 -9.61 -13.29 10.59
N HIS A 65 -8.43 -13.22 11.22
CA HIS A 65 -7.56 -14.38 11.42
C HIS A 65 -7.48 -14.73 12.92
N PRO A 66 -7.61 -16.00 13.32
CA PRO A 66 -7.69 -16.40 14.73
C PRO A 66 -6.46 -16.01 15.55
N ASP A 67 -5.28 -15.93 14.92
CA ASP A 67 -4.02 -15.61 15.58
C ASP A 67 -3.66 -14.12 15.58
N VAL A 68 -4.51 -13.25 15.03
CA VAL A 68 -4.25 -11.81 14.94
C VAL A 68 -4.97 -11.07 16.06
N ASP A 69 -4.22 -10.34 16.87
CA ASP A 69 -4.76 -9.34 17.79
C ASP A 69 -4.77 -7.97 17.10
N SER A 70 -5.94 -7.53 16.63
CA SER A 70 -6.12 -6.24 15.95
C SER A 70 -5.71 -5.01 16.79
N ASN A 71 -5.51 -5.15 18.11
CA ASN A 71 -5.05 -4.06 18.96
C ASN A 71 -3.53 -4.01 19.16
N GLN A 72 -2.82 -5.10 18.85
CA GLN A 72 -1.37 -5.23 19.10
C GLN A 72 -0.58 -5.48 17.81
N ASP A 73 -1.16 -6.23 16.87
CA ASP A 73 -0.50 -6.62 15.64
C ASP A 73 -0.62 -5.56 14.55
N GLY A 74 0.42 -5.49 13.74
CA GLY A 74 0.49 -4.63 12.56
C GLY A 74 0.64 -5.43 11.28
N GLN A 75 0.24 -4.81 10.18
CA GLN A 75 0.36 -5.34 8.83
C GLN A 75 1.06 -4.34 7.91
N ILE A 76 1.72 -4.87 6.88
CA ILE A 76 2.09 -4.09 5.70
C ILE A 76 0.81 -3.99 4.84
N LYS A 77 0.32 -2.76 4.65
CA LYS A 77 -0.88 -2.46 3.87
C LYS A 77 -0.57 -2.27 2.38
N ALA A 78 0.60 -1.74 2.08
CA ALA A 78 1.07 -1.53 0.72
C ALA A 78 2.61 -1.58 0.71
N LEU A 79 3.15 -2.21 -0.32
CA LEU A 79 4.57 -2.26 -0.61
C LEU A 79 4.75 -2.09 -2.12
N PHE A 80 5.50 -1.06 -2.51
CA PHE A 80 5.91 -0.81 -3.89
C PHE A 80 7.43 -0.70 -3.91
N ILE A 81 8.09 -1.51 -4.75
CA ILE A 81 9.55 -1.61 -4.92
C ILE A 81 9.86 -1.66 -6.41
#